data_AF-A0A955VVF7-F1
#
_entry.id   AF-A0A955VVF7-F1
#
_cell.length_a   1.000
_cell.length_b   1.000
_cell.length_c   1.000
_cell.angle_alpha   90.00
_cell.angle_beta   90.00
_cell.angle_gamma   90.00
#
_symmetry.space_group_name_H-M   'P 1'
#
loop_
_entity.id
_entity.type
_entity.pdbx_description
1 polymer ?
#
loop_
_entity_poly.entity_id
_entity_poly.type
_entity_poly.pdbx_seq_one_letter_code
_entity_poly.pdbx_strand_id
1 'polypeptide(L)'
;DVDAAGERSVVRFAQVHGALRVADRSVTVTLDDAGRVTRVLNDASPLVDVRPATITAQDARRLASARVLGVDAPGAVVSQPRKVVFAEGGHGVEGFLVLVARGPAQVVEVRVDGHDGQVFGLRDTVLR
;
A
#
# COMPACT_ATOMS: atom_id res chain seq x y z
N ASP A 1 -0.79 -41.33 -12.36
CA ASP A 1 0.46 -40.60 -12.16
C ASP A 1 0.10 -39.27 -11.54
N VAL A 2 0.32 -39.14 -10.23
CA VAL A 2 -0.06 -37.94 -9.48
C VAL A 2 1.09 -36.96 -9.66
N ASP A 3 0.81 -35.84 -10.31
CA ASP A 3 1.71 -34.70 -10.47
C ASP A 3 2.29 -34.30 -9.11
N ALA A 4 3.45 -34.85 -8.76
CA ALA A 4 4.28 -34.39 -7.66
C ALA A 4 4.93 -33.07 -8.11
N ALA A 5 4.13 -32.01 -8.17
CA ALA A 5 4.67 -30.67 -8.20
C ALA A 5 5.42 -30.49 -6.88
N GLY A 6 6.75 -30.66 -6.92
CA GLY A 6 7.62 -30.50 -5.75
C GLY A 6 7.30 -29.21 -5.00
N GLU A 7 7.42 -29.22 -3.67
CA GLU A 7 7.08 -28.07 -2.83
C GLU A 7 7.77 -26.80 -3.34
N ARG A 8 6.98 -25.80 -3.72
CA ARG A 8 7.46 -24.51 -4.19
C ARG A 8 7.32 -23.49 -3.09
N SER A 9 8.43 -22.90 -2.68
CA SER A 9 8.42 -21.77 -1.75
C SER A 9 8.22 -20.46 -2.51
N VAL A 10 7.33 -19.60 -2.00
CA VAL A 10 7.09 -18.26 -2.54
C VAL A 10 7.50 -17.23 -1.50
N VAL A 11 8.48 -16.40 -1.84
CA VAL A 11 8.98 -15.32 -0.98
C VAL A 11 8.66 -13.98 -1.61
N ARG A 12 8.08 -13.06 -0.83
CA ARG A 12 7.77 -11.70 -1.28
C ARG A 12 8.55 -10.66 -0.49
N PHE A 13 9.35 -9.88 -1.20
CA PHE A 13 10.11 -8.76 -0.66
C PHE A 13 9.38 -7.45 -0.96
N ALA A 14 9.10 -6.66 0.08
CA ALA A 14 8.57 -5.31 -0.09
C ALA A 14 9.70 -4.36 -0.44
N GLN A 15 9.49 -3.48 -1.44
CA GLN A 15 10.45 -2.43 -1.71
C GLN A 15 10.40 -1.36 -0.61
N VAL A 16 11.57 -0.86 -0.22
CA VAL A 16 11.73 0.27 0.70
C VAL A 16 12.57 1.37 0.04
N HIS A 17 12.31 2.62 0.43
CA HIS A 17 13.12 3.79 0.14
C HIS A 17 13.45 4.50 1.45
N GLY A 18 14.73 4.51 1.84
CA GLY A 18 15.11 4.82 3.21
C GLY A 18 14.43 3.88 4.20
N ALA A 19 13.72 4.45 5.18
CA ALA A 19 12.93 3.68 6.17
C ALA A 19 11.47 3.43 5.73
N LEU A 20 11.03 3.99 4.60
CA LEU A 20 9.64 3.94 4.18
C LEU A 20 9.40 2.81 3.17
N ARG A 21 8.29 2.09 3.34
CA ARG A 21 7.83 1.13 2.35
C ARG A 21 7.32 1.86 1.11
N VAL A 22 7.66 1.36 -0.07
CA VAL A 22 7.06 1.79 -1.33
C VAL A 22 5.76 1.01 -1.55
N ALA A 23 4.64 1.72 -1.61
CA ALA A 23 3.31 1.12 -1.67
C ALA A 23 3.13 0.31 -2.96
N ASP A 24 2.54 -0.88 -2.83
CA ASP A 24 2.30 -1.86 -3.91
C ASP A 24 3.52 -2.31 -4.71
N ARG A 25 4.75 -1.96 -4.31
CA ARG A 25 5.97 -2.38 -5.00
C ARG A 25 6.61 -3.56 -4.27
N SER A 26 6.92 -4.62 -5.01
CA SER A 26 7.54 -5.81 -4.47
C SER A 26 8.28 -6.64 -5.51
N VAL A 27 9.17 -7.49 -5.04
CA VAL A 27 9.73 -8.60 -5.82
C VAL A 27 9.21 -9.90 -5.21
N THR A 28 8.66 -10.77 -6.04
CA THR A 28 8.24 -12.12 -5.64
C THR A 28 9.16 -13.14 -6.29
N VAL A 29 9.77 -14.00 -5.49
CA VAL A 29 10.69 -15.05 -5.92
C VAL A 29 10.05 -16.40 -5.62
N THR A 30 9.99 -17.27 -6.61
CA THR A 30 9.59 -18.67 -6.45
C THR A 30 10.83 -19.55 -6.46
N LEU A 31 10.94 -20.43 -5.48
CA LEU A 31 12.04 -21.38 -5.33
C LEU A 31 11.54 -22.81 -5.57
N ASP A 32 12.37 -23.65 -6.17
CA ASP A 32 12.19 -25.11 -6.10
C ASP A 32 12.58 -25.68 -4.72
N ASP A 33 12.44 -26.98 -4.57
CA ASP A 33 12.78 -27.77 -3.38
C ASP A 33 14.30 -27.75 -3.08
N ALA A 34 15.14 -27.53 -4.08
CA ALA A 34 16.58 -27.32 -3.93
C ALA A 34 16.96 -25.85 -3.59
N GLY A 35 15.98 -24.96 -3.43
CA GLY A 35 16.20 -23.55 -3.13
C GLY A 35 16.68 -22.71 -4.33
N ARG A 36 16.58 -23.22 -5.56
CA ARG A 36 16.93 -22.49 -6.78
C ARG A 36 15.75 -21.65 -7.24
N VAL A 37 16.07 -20.46 -7.75
CA VAL A 37 15.06 -19.55 -8.30
C VAL A 37 14.51 -20.13 -9.60
N THR A 38 13.20 -20.39 -9.60
CA THR A 38 12.47 -20.88 -10.78
C THR A 38 11.64 -19.79 -11.45
N ARG A 39 11.25 -18.75 -10.70
CA ARG A 39 10.52 -17.60 -11.23
C ARG A 39 10.79 -16.34 -10.42
N VAL A 40 10.88 -15.21 -11.11
CA VAL A 40 10.91 -13.88 -10.51
C VAL A 40 9.79 -13.03 -11.12
N LEU A 41 8.96 -12.44 -10.26
CA LEU A 41 8.03 -11.37 -10.62
C LEU A 41 8.53 -10.09 -9.94
N ASN A 42 8.85 -9.08 -10.74
CA ASN A 42 9.43 -7.84 -10.24
C ASN A 42 8.54 -6.65 -10.60
N ASP A 43 7.86 -6.11 -9.59
CA ASP A 43 7.07 -4.88 -9.68
C ASP A 43 7.79 -3.70 -9.01
N ALA A 44 9.03 -3.88 -8.57
CA ALA A 44 9.81 -2.82 -7.94
C ALA A 44 10.17 -1.73 -8.96
N SER A 45 10.23 -0.48 -8.49
CA SER A 45 10.54 0.68 -9.32
C SER A 45 11.85 1.31 -8.87
N PRO A 46 12.86 1.48 -9.74
CA PRO A 46 13.98 2.35 -9.41
C PRO A 46 13.43 3.77 -9.20
N LEU A 47 13.72 4.38 -8.05
CA LEU A 47 13.24 5.72 -7.70
C LEU A 47 14.43 6.68 -7.79
N VAL A 48 14.27 7.75 -8.57
CA VAL A 48 15.32 8.78 -8.74
C VAL A 48 15.06 10.03 -7.90
N ASP A 49 13.79 10.42 -7.76
CA ASP A 49 13.37 11.58 -6.95
C ASP A 49 12.17 11.23 -6.09
N VAL A 50 12.31 11.36 -4.77
CA VAL A 50 11.20 11.17 -3.82
C VAL A 50 10.89 12.49 -3.13
N ARG A 51 9.72 13.06 -3.45
CA ARG A 51 9.25 14.30 -2.84
C ARG A 51 8.81 14.05 -1.40
N PRO A 52 9.36 14.77 -0.41
CA PRO A 52 9.01 14.56 1.00
C PRO A 52 7.59 15.05 1.30
N ALA A 53 6.99 14.45 2.33
CA ALA A 53 5.69 14.87 2.82
C ALA A 53 5.83 16.22 3.57
N THR A 54 4.95 17.15 3.28
CA THR A 54 4.79 18.47 3.93
C THR A 54 3.62 18.48 4.91
N ILE A 55 2.63 17.59 4.72
CA ILE A 55 1.49 17.45 5.62
C ILE A 55 1.76 16.43 6.72
N THR A 56 1.05 16.56 7.84
CA THR A 56 1.16 15.62 8.95
C THR A 56 0.29 14.37 8.73
N ALA A 57 0.57 13.31 9.49
CA ALA A 57 -0.32 12.15 9.55
C ALA A 57 -1.73 12.56 9.98
N GLN A 58 -1.87 13.49 10.93
CA GLN A 58 -3.18 13.96 11.39
C GLN A 58 -3.97 14.66 10.27
N ASP A 59 -3.31 15.46 9.44
CA ASP A 59 -3.93 16.08 8.26
C ASP A 59 -4.41 15.01 7.27
N ALA A 60 -3.56 14.03 6.96
CA ALA A 60 -3.94 12.92 6.09
C ALA A 60 -5.12 12.11 6.62
N ARG A 61 -5.17 11.88 7.95
CA ARG A 61 -6.30 11.21 8.61
C ARG A 61 -7.60 11.99 8.41
N ARG A 62 -7.56 13.32 8.60
CA ARG A 62 -8.72 14.21 8.41
C ARG A 62 -9.18 14.20 6.96
N LEU A 63 -8.25 14.29 6.00
CA LEU A 63 -8.53 14.27 4.56
C LEU A 63 -9.17 12.93 4.14
N ALA A 64 -8.62 11.80 4.60
CA ALA A 64 -9.17 10.48 4.31
C ALA A 64 -10.57 10.30 4.88
N SER A 65 -10.80 10.72 6.13
CA SER A 65 -12.11 10.70 6.77
C SER A 65 -13.13 11.53 5.99
N ALA A 66 -12.80 12.78 5.66
CA ALA A 66 -13.68 13.68 4.92
C ALA A 66 -14.03 13.13 3.54
N ARG A 67 -13.08 12.48 2.85
CA ARG A 67 -13.29 11.92 1.52
C ARG A 67 -14.28 10.74 1.49
N VAL A 68 -14.28 9.92 2.55
CA VAL A 68 -15.01 8.65 2.59
C VAL A 68 -16.37 8.79 3.31
N LEU A 69 -16.39 9.52 4.42
CA LEU A 69 -17.55 9.61 5.30
C LEU A 69 -18.41 10.84 5.04
N GLY A 70 -17.86 11.88 4.42
CA GLY A 70 -18.49 13.20 4.40
C GLY A 70 -18.52 13.82 5.81
N VAL A 71 -19.59 14.56 6.12
CA VAL A 71 -19.84 15.14 7.44
C VAL A 71 -20.73 14.15 8.22
N ASP A 72 -20.26 13.72 9.40
CA ASP A 72 -20.94 12.83 10.36
C ASP A 72 -21.33 11.42 9.86
N ALA A 73 -20.44 10.45 10.10
CA ALA A 73 -20.76 9.02 10.04
C ALA A 73 -20.57 8.36 11.42
N PRO A 74 -21.64 8.24 12.23
CA PRO A 74 -21.58 7.59 13.52
C PRO A 74 -21.07 6.14 13.39
N GLY A 75 -20.07 5.77 14.20
CA GLY A 75 -19.50 4.41 14.21
C GLY A 75 -18.41 4.15 13.16
N ALA A 76 -17.98 5.17 12.40
CA ALA A 76 -16.86 5.02 11.49
C ALA A 76 -15.52 4.93 12.24
N VAL A 77 -14.65 4.01 11.80
CA VAL A 77 -13.32 3.83 12.36
C VAL A 77 -12.28 4.25 11.34
N VAL A 78 -11.41 5.18 11.72
CA VAL A 78 -10.29 5.64 10.89
C VAL A 78 -8.98 5.20 11.54
N SER A 79 -8.19 4.41 10.82
CA SER A 79 -6.91 3.88 11.32
C SER A 79 -5.89 4.99 11.57
N GLN A 80 -4.81 4.64 12.29
CA GLN A 80 -3.60 5.45 12.25
C GLN A 80 -3.03 5.46 10.82
N PRO A 81 -2.68 6.63 10.27
CA PRO A 81 -2.04 6.73 8.96
C PRO A 81 -0.68 6.06 8.94
N ARG A 82 -0.40 5.25 7.91
CA ARG A 82 0.92 4.68 7.67
C ARG A 82 1.65 5.51 6.62
N LYS A 83 2.80 6.09 6.99
CA LYS A 83 3.66 6.80 6.04
C LYS A 83 4.30 5.81 5.05
N VAL A 84 4.23 6.11 3.77
CA VAL A 84 4.74 5.29 2.66
C VAL A 84 5.27 6.17 1.53
N VAL A 85 5.89 5.56 0.52
CA VAL A 85 6.17 6.21 -0.77
C VAL A 85 5.23 5.66 -1.83
N PHE A 86 4.56 6.54 -2.56
CA PHE A 86 3.82 6.19 -3.78
C PHE A 86 4.73 6.41 -4.99
N ALA A 87 4.81 5.43 -5.88
CA ALA A 87 5.75 5.44 -7.01
C ALA A 87 5.03 5.44 -8.36
N GLU A 88 5.36 6.40 -9.21
CA GLU A 88 4.84 6.56 -10.57
C GLU A 88 5.96 7.05 -11.51
N GLY A 89 6.14 6.37 -12.64
CA GLY A 89 7.10 6.78 -13.68
C GLY A 89 8.57 6.90 -13.23
N GLY A 90 8.99 6.17 -12.19
CA GLY A 90 10.34 6.28 -11.61
C GLY A 90 10.51 7.41 -10.59
N HIS A 91 9.47 8.21 -10.37
CA HIS A 91 9.40 9.22 -9.32
C HIS A 91 8.57 8.72 -8.15
N GLY A 92 8.80 9.31 -6.98
CA GLY A 92 8.08 8.99 -5.76
C GLY A 92 7.56 10.22 -5.05
N VAL A 93 6.49 10.03 -4.29
CA VAL A 93 6.01 11.00 -3.31
C VAL A 93 5.77 10.29 -1.99
N GLU A 94 6.35 10.82 -0.91
CA GLU A 94 5.96 10.39 0.42
C GLU A 94 4.50 10.76 0.65
N GLY A 95 3.74 9.85 1.24
CA GLY A 95 2.34 10.08 1.55
C GLY A 95 1.86 9.12 2.62
N PHE A 96 0.54 9.01 2.73
CA PHE A 96 -0.09 8.25 3.80
C PHE A 96 -1.14 7.29 3.26
N LEU A 97 -1.12 6.06 3.78
CA LEU A 97 -2.20 5.10 3.66
C LEU A 97 -3.07 5.14 4.91
N VAL A 98 -4.37 5.35 4.72
CA VAL A 98 -5.36 5.40 5.80
C VAL A 98 -6.48 4.43 5.50
N LEU A 99 -6.85 3.58 6.46
CA LEU A 99 -8.03 2.72 6.34
C LEU A 99 -9.22 3.42 7.00
N VAL A 100 -10.34 3.49 6.26
CA VAL A 100 -11.59 4.05 6.75
C VAL A 100 -12.68 2.99 6.67
N ALA A 101 -13.21 2.57 7.81
CA ALA A 101 -14.31 1.63 7.88
C ALA A 101 -15.66 2.37 7.84
N ARG A 102 -16.52 1.99 6.89
CA ARG A 102 -17.93 2.43 6.76
C ARG A 102 -18.83 1.33 7.32
N GLY A 103 -18.97 1.29 8.64
CA GLY A 103 -19.67 0.21 9.33
C GLY A 103 -18.89 -1.12 9.34
N PRO A 104 -19.55 -2.25 9.65
CA PRO A 104 -18.88 -3.50 9.98
C PRO A 104 -18.33 -4.29 8.76
N ALA A 105 -18.79 -4.00 7.55
CA ALA A 105 -18.52 -4.83 6.37
C ALA A 105 -17.76 -4.10 5.24
N GLN A 106 -17.41 -2.82 5.41
CA GLN A 106 -16.79 -2.03 4.35
C GLN A 106 -15.55 -1.31 4.87
N VAL A 107 -14.40 -1.57 4.26
CA VAL A 107 -13.14 -0.88 4.54
C VAL A 107 -12.59 -0.27 3.26
N VAL A 108 -12.33 1.03 3.31
CA VAL A 108 -11.73 1.78 2.21
C VAL A 108 -10.28 2.09 2.53
N GLU A 109 -9.36 1.62 1.70
CA GLU A 109 -7.98 2.12 1.72
C GLU A 109 -7.93 3.45 0.96
N VAL A 110 -7.45 4.48 1.64
CA VAL A 110 -7.32 5.84 1.14
C VAL A 110 -5.85 6.21 1.04
N ARG A 111 -5.43 6.74 -0.12
CA ARG A 111 -4.08 7.25 -0.34
C ARG A 111 -4.12 8.76 -0.34
N VAL A 112 -3.20 9.36 0.41
CA VAL A 112 -3.07 10.81 0.51
C VAL A 112 -1.65 11.18 0.10
N ASP A 113 -1.52 12.01 -0.93
CA ASP A 113 -0.25 12.61 -1.32
C ASP A 113 0.24 13.48 -0.14
N GLY A 114 1.46 13.20 0.34
CA GLY A 114 1.99 13.89 1.51
C GLY A 114 2.44 15.31 1.23
N HIS A 115 2.57 15.73 -0.02
CA HIS A 115 3.05 17.05 -0.41
C HIS A 115 1.93 18.09 -0.56
N ASP A 116 0.77 17.70 -1.09
CA ASP A 116 -0.36 18.61 -1.33
C ASP A 116 -1.68 18.15 -0.69
N GLY A 117 -1.71 16.95 -0.11
CA GLY A 117 -2.91 16.39 0.51
C GLY A 117 -3.93 15.85 -0.47
N GLN A 118 -3.60 15.72 -1.76
CA GLN A 118 -4.51 15.15 -2.73
C GLN A 118 -4.85 13.70 -2.35
N VAL A 119 -6.14 13.38 -2.33
CA VAL A 119 -6.60 12.01 -2.11
C VAL A 119 -6.74 11.27 -3.44
N PHE A 120 -6.18 10.08 -3.55
CA PHE A 120 -6.20 9.26 -4.76
C PHE A 120 -6.29 7.76 -4.44
N GLY A 121 -6.42 6.93 -5.49
CA GLY A 121 -6.28 5.47 -5.42
C GLY A 121 -7.14 4.79 -4.35
N LEU A 122 -8.41 5.18 -4.23
CA LEU A 122 -9.37 4.59 -3.29
C LEU A 122 -9.60 3.12 -3.64
N ARG A 123 -9.36 2.21 -2.69
CA ARG A 123 -9.69 0.79 -2.84
C ARG A 123 -10.77 0.40 -1.84
N ASP A 124 -11.93 0.06 -2.34
CA ASP A 124 -13.07 -0.38 -1.53
C ASP A 124 -13.03 -1.90 -1.36
N THR A 125 -13.05 -2.38 -0.12
CA THR A 125 -13.07 -3.79 0.21
C THR A 125 -14.33 -4.10 1.01
N VAL A 126 -15.17 -4.95 0.44
CA VAL A 126 -16.33 -5.52 1.15
C VAL A 126 -15.88 -6.81 1.83
N LEU A 127 -15.96 -6.84 3.16
CA LEU A 127 -15.71 -8.03 3.96
C LEU A 127 -16.95 -8.94 3.84
N ARG A 128 -16.75 -10.15 3.29
CA ARG A 128 -17.77 -11.19 3.20
C ARG A 128 -17.67 -12.16 4.35
#